data_AF-A0A151TFY5-F1
#
_entry.id   AF-A0A151TFY5-F1
#
_cell.length_a   1.000
_cell.length_b   1.000
_cell.length_c   1.000
_cell.angle_alpha   90.00
_cell.angle_beta   90.00
_cell.angle_gamma   90.00
#
_symmetry.space_group_name_H-M   'P 1'
#
loop_
_entity.id
_entity.type
_entity.pdbx_description
1 polymer ?
#
loop_
_entity_poly.entity_id
_entity_poly.type
_entity_poly.pdbx_seq_one_letter_code
_entity_poly.pdbx_strand_id
1 'polypeptide(L)'
;MQLKQGNMTIGEYASKFEELGKYSVFFYHPNEGMKCIKFEDGLRLELRKTVGILEISNFLTLIHKCHFLEGFDHNKDNREKNFGPQFNKKRNNKGKPYDQPQ
;
A
#
# COMPACT_ATOMS: atom_id res chain seq x y z
N MET A 1 13.41 15.20 14.62
CA MET A 1 13.25 14.71 13.23
C MET A 1 12.79 13.25 13.30
N GLN A 2 11.79 12.84 12.52
CA GLN A 2 11.35 11.43 12.46
C GLN A 2 11.78 10.84 11.12
N LEU A 3 12.36 9.64 11.14
CA LEU A 3 12.69 8.93 9.91
C LEU A 3 11.38 8.54 9.20
N LYS A 4 11.29 8.82 7.90
CA LYS A 4 10.19 8.39 7.04
C LYS A 4 10.76 7.46 5.96
N GLN A 5 10.01 6.43 5.60
CA GLN A 5 10.36 5.49 4.54
C GLN A 5 10.55 6.22 3.21
N GLY A 6 9.63 7.12 2.83
CA GLY A 6 9.71 7.84 1.56
C GLY A 6 9.78 6.87 0.37
N ASN A 7 10.82 7.01 -0.46
CA ASN A 7 11.06 6.15 -1.62
C ASN A 7 11.99 4.95 -1.32
N MET A 8 12.46 4.80 -0.07
CA MET A 8 13.30 3.69 0.32
C MET A 8 12.50 2.39 0.32
N THR A 9 13.16 1.31 -0.11
CA THR A 9 12.67 -0.05 0.14
C THR A 9 12.55 -0.30 1.63
N ILE A 10 11.77 -1.31 2.03
CA ILE A 10 11.65 -1.68 3.44
C ILE A 10 13.00 -2.10 4.03
N GLY A 11 13.86 -2.75 3.24
CA GLY A 11 15.21 -3.13 3.66
C GLY A 11 16.11 -1.92 3.97
N GLU A 12 16.12 -0.92 3.07
CA GLU A 12 16.88 0.32 3.27
C GLU A 12 16.34 1.14 4.46
N TYR A 13 15.02 1.26 4.55
CA TYR A 13 14.37 1.97 5.65
C TYR A 13 14.66 1.31 7.00
N ALA A 14 14.58 -0.02 7.10
CA ALA A 14 14.93 -0.77 8.29
C ALA A 14 16.39 -0.58 8.70
N SER A 15 17.31 -0.69 7.75
CA SER A 15 18.74 -0.50 8.01
C SER A 15 19.03 0.90 8.58
N LYS A 16 18.45 1.93 7.97
CA LYS A 16 18.62 3.32 8.43
C LYS A 16 17.94 3.58 9.77
N PHE A 17 16.80 2.94 10.03
CA PHE A 17 16.10 3.02 11.31
C PHE A 17 16.96 2.44 12.43
N GLU A 18 17.59 1.28 12.21
CA GLU A 18 18.48 0.66 13.19
C GLU A 18 19.79 1.43 13.37
N GLU A 19 20.35 1.97 12.29
CA GLU A 19 21.54 2.83 12.35
C GLU A 19 21.28 4.06 13.23
N LEU A 20 20.18 4.79 13.00
CA LEU A 20 19.81 5.93 13.85
C LEU A 20 19.45 5.49 15.28
N GLY A 21 18.89 4.30 15.43
CA GLY A 21 18.61 3.70 16.73
C GLY A 21 19.87 3.55 17.58
N LYS A 22 21.00 3.10 17.01
CA LYS A 22 22.27 2.89 17.75
C LYS A 22 22.78 4.16 18.45
N TYR A 23 22.49 5.34 17.89
CA TYR A 23 22.93 6.62 18.44
C TYR A 23 21.91 7.27 19.38
N SER A 24 20.72 6.68 19.52
CA SER A 24 19.66 7.18 20.37
C SER A 24 19.68 6.47 21.72
N VAL A 25 19.79 7.25 22.80
CA VAL A 25 19.67 6.74 24.20
C VAL A 25 18.33 6.00 24.41
N PHE A 26 17.31 6.31 23.60
CA PHE A 26 15.99 5.66 23.61
C PHE A 26 16.02 4.19 23.18
N PHE A 27 17.08 3.74 22.51
CA PHE A 27 17.26 2.38 21.99
C PHE A 27 18.15 1.48 22.86
N TYR A 28 18.62 1.96 24.02
CA TYR A 28 19.34 1.10 24.97
C TYR A 28 18.40 0.06 25.61
N HIS A 29 17.11 0.37 25.79
CA HIS A 29 16.06 -0.56 26.26
C HIS A 29 14.65 -0.20 25.73
N PRO A 30 14.41 -0.20 24.40
CA PRO A 30 13.08 0.08 23.88
C PRO A 30 12.21 -1.14 24.16
N ASN A 31 11.04 -0.92 24.77
CA ASN A 31 9.95 -1.88 24.66
C ASN A 31 9.78 -2.20 23.17
N GLU A 32 9.85 -3.49 22.80
CA GLU A 32 9.82 -3.93 21.41
C GLU A 32 8.55 -3.43 20.69
N GLY A 33 7.42 -3.33 21.42
CA GLY A 33 6.20 -2.73 20.91
C GLY A 33 6.35 -1.24 20.56
N MET A 34 7.07 -0.47 21.39
CA MET A 34 7.37 0.94 21.08
C MET A 34 8.30 1.07 19.88
N LYS A 35 9.26 0.13 19.70
CA LYS A 35 10.10 0.06 18.50
C LYS A 35 9.24 -0.18 17.26
N CYS A 36 8.26 -1.10 17.34
CA CYS A 36 7.31 -1.37 16.26
C CYS A 36 6.45 -0.14 15.92
N ILE A 37 5.82 0.49 16.92
CA ILE A 37 5.00 1.71 16.72
C ILE A 37 5.81 2.80 16.03
N LYS A 38 7.05 3.04 16.48
CA LYS A 38 7.92 4.05 15.86
C LYS A 38 8.31 3.72 14.43
N PHE A 39 8.51 2.44 14.14
CA PHE A 39 8.80 1.99 12.78
C PHE A 39 7.58 2.19 11.88
N GLU A 40 6.40 1.76 12.33
CA GLU A 40 5.12 1.89 11.63
C GLU A 40 4.75 3.35 11.32
N ASP A 41 5.00 4.26 12.27
CA ASP A 41 4.78 5.69 12.11
C ASP A 41 5.56 6.29 10.93
N GLY A 42 6.70 5.69 10.58
CA GLY A 42 7.54 6.14 9.48
C GLY A 42 7.25 5.45 8.16
N LEU A 43 6.43 4.40 8.13
CA LEU A 43 6.07 3.69 6.90
C LEU A 43 5.21 4.53 5.95
N ARG A 44 5.25 4.16 4.66
CA ARG A 44 4.30 4.65 3.66
C ARG A 44 2.87 4.29 4.05
N LEU A 45 1.91 5.14 3.69
CA LEU A 45 0.52 5.03 4.14
C LEU A 45 -0.11 3.67 3.84
N GLU A 46 0.13 3.11 2.65
CA GLU A 46 -0.44 1.83 2.22
C GLU A 46 0.08 0.66 3.06
N LEU A 47 1.40 0.60 3.30
CA LEU A 47 2.00 -0.41 4.18
C LEU A 47 1.54 -0.21 5.62
N ARG A 48 1.58 1.03 6.14
CA ARG A 48 1.16 1.36 7.51
C ARG A 48 -0.27 0.91 7.81
N LYS A 49 -1.22 1.16 6.89
CA LYS A 49 -2.61 0.70 7.05
C LYS A 49 -2.68 -0.83 7.15
N THR A 50 -1.94 -1.52 6.30
CA THR A 50 -1.98 -2.99 6.23
C THR A 50 -1.36 -3.63 7.46
N VAL A 51 -0.20 -3.15 7.90
CA VAL A 51 0.49 -3.71 9.08
C VAL A 51 -0.14 -3.25 10.39
N GLY A 52 -0.71 -2.04 10.45
CA GLY A 52 -1.40 -1.56 11.65
C GLY A 52 -2.62 -2.39 12.03
N ILE A 53 -3.28 -3.04 11.06
CA ILE A 53 -4.37 -3.99 11.32
C ILE A 53 -3.86 -5.29 11.97
N LEU A 54 -2.59 -5.64 11.73
CA LEU A 54 -1.99 -6.88 12.24
C LEU A 54 -1.47 -6.74 13.68
N GLU A 55 -1.41 -5.51 14.23
CA GLU A 55 -1.00 -5.20 15.61
C GLU A 55 0.31 -5.90 16.02
N ILE A 56 1.31 -5.90 15.13
CA ILE A 56 2.55 -6.66 15.32
C ILE A 56 3.44 -5.99 16.35
N SER A 57 3.73 -6.70 17.44
CA SER A 57 4.58 -6.19 18.53
C SER A 57 6.03 -6.71 18.49
N ASN A 58 6.35 -7.62 17.57
CA ASN A 58 7.69 -8.14 17.35
C ASN A 58 8.34 -7.48 16.12
N PHE A 59 9.50 -6.87 16.30
CA PHE A 59 10.10 -6.01 15.28
C PHE A 59 10.52 -6.79 14.04
N LEU A 60 11.16 -7.96 14.22
CA LEU A 60 11.59 -8.78 13.10
C LEU A 60 10.39 -9.26 12.25
N THR A 61 9.32 -9.67 12.93
CA THR A 61 8.06 -10.08 12.29
C THR A 61 7.46 -8.93 11.49
N LEU A 62 7.47 -7.71 12.04
CA LEU A 62 6.99 -6.51 11.36
C LEU A 62 7.79 -6.24 10.08
N ILE A 63 9.12 -6.31 10.11
CA ILE A 63 9.97 -6.13 8.94
C ILE A 63 9.66 -7.18 7.87
N HIS A 64 9.58 -8.46 8.24
CA HIS A 64 9.26 -9.54 7.30
C HIS A 64 7.89 -9.33 6.63
N LYS A 65 6.86 -8.92 7.39
CA LYS A 65 5.53 -8.64 6.84
C LYS A 65 5.56 -7.43 5.92
N CYS A 66 6.24 -6.35 6.30
CA CYS A 66 6.41 -5.17 5.45
C CYS A 66 7.10 -5.52 4.12
N HIS A 67 8.18 -6.30 4.17
CA HIS A 67 8.95 -6.71 2.99
C HIS A 67 8.13 -7.62 2.08
N PHE A 68 7.34 -8.53 2.65
CA PHE A 68 6.40 -9.35 1.88
C PHE A 68 5.36 -8.47 1.16
N LEU A 69 4.77 -7.51 1.87
CA LEU A 69 3.74 -6.60 1.34
C LEU A 69 4.25 -5.61 0.29
N GLU A 70 5.51 -5.15 0.41
CA GLU A 70 6.13 -4.25 -0.57
C GLU A 70 6.13 -4.84 -1.99
N GLY A 71 6.25 -6.18 -2.11
CA GLY A 71 6.14 -6.88 -3.40
C GLY A 71 4.72 -6.94 -3.97
N PHE A 72 3.67 -6.81 -3.16
CA PHE A 72 2.27 -6.83 -3.63
C PHE A 72 1.79 -5.46 -4.12
N ASP A 73 2.35 -4.36 -3.61
CA ASP A 73 1.94 -3.01 -3.99
C ASP A 73 2.28 -2.72 -5.47
N HIS A 74 3.36 -3.30 -5.98
CA HIS A 74 3.75 -3.22 -7.40
C HIS A 74 2.79 -3.92 -8.37
N ASN A 75 1.84 -4.74 -7.88
CA ASN A 75 0.84 -5.40 -8.74
C ASN A 75 -0.44 -4.57 -8.95
N LYS A 76 -0.58 -3.39 -8.33
CA LYS A 76 -1.74 -2.51 -8.56
C LYS A 76 -1.73 -1.86 -9.94
N ASP A 77 -0.57 -1.68 -10.57
CA ASP A 77 -0.48 -1.06 -11.90
C ASP A 77 -0.97 -1.98 -13.04
N ASN A 78 -1.10 -3.30 -12.79
CA ASN A 78 -1.62 -4.28 -13.76
C ASN A 78 -3.10 -4.63 -13.57
N ARG A 79 -3.82 -3.99 -12.64
CA ARG A 79 -5.29 -4.12 -12.59
C ARG A 79 -5.91 -3.18 -13.61
N GLU A 80 -6.03 -3.66 -14.84
CA GLU A 80 -6.98 -3.11 -15.81
C GLU A 80 -8.32 -2.86 -15.09
N LYS A 81 -8.74 -1.59 -15.06
CA LYS A 81 -10.02 -1.14 -14.52
C LYS A 81 -11.16 -1.56 -15.46
N ASN A 82 -11.40 -2.85 -15.61
CA ASN A 82 -12.49 -3.41 -16.42
C ASN A 82 -13.64 -3.98 -15.56
N PHE A 83 -13.98 -3.33 -14.44
CA PHE A 83 -15.15 -3.68 -13.64
C PHE A 83 -16.28 -2.66 -13.84
N GLY A 84 -16.86 -2.69 -15.03
CA GLY A 84 -18.16 -2.07 -15.34
C GLY A 84 -18.87 -2.93 -16.38
N PRO A 85 -20.19 -3.21 -16.23
CA PRO A 85 -20.89 -4.04 -17.20
C PRO A 85 -20.93 -3.35 -18.57
N GLN A 86 -20.30 -3.97 -19.58
CA GLN A 86 -20.37 -3.53 -20.98
C GLN A 86 -21.78 -3.79 -21.52
N PHE A 87 -22.62 -2.75 -21.51
CA PHE A 87 -23.88 -2.78 -22.23
C PHE A 87 -23.62 -2.70 -23.73
N ASN A 88 -23.64 -3.85 -24.39
CA ASN A 88 -23.75 -3.96 -25.85
C ASN A 88 -25.06 -3.30 -26.33
N LYS A 89 -25.00 -2.06 -26.81
CA LYS A 89 -26.07 -1.47 -27.63
C LYS A 89 -25.63 -1.40 -29.09
N LYS A 90 -25.83 -2.50 -29.81
CA LYS A 90 -26.13 -2.41 -31.25
C LYS A 90 -27.47 -1.68 -31.40
N ARG A 91 -27.44 -0.43 -31.86
CA ARG A 91 -28.63 0.24 -32.40
C ARG A 91 -28.33 0.64 -33.84
N ASN A 92 -28.87 -0.17 -34.74
CA ASN A 92 -28.87 0.07 -36.17
C ASN A 92 -29.64 1.36 -36.47
N ASN A 93 -28.95 2.35 -37.02
CA ASN A 93 -29.57 3.55 -37.58
C ASN A 93 -29.99 3.30 -39.03
N LYS A 94 -31.30 3.12 -39.24
CA LYS A 94 -32.06 3.43 -40.48
C LYS A 94 -33.44 3.87 -39.95
N GLY A 95 -33.83 5.15 -39.88
CA GLY A 95 -34.02 6.12 -40.97
C GLY A 95 -35.08 5.56 -41.94
N LYS A 96 -36.34 6.03 -42.05
CA LYS A 96 -37.08 7.25 -41.70
C LYS A 96 -38.59 6.91 -41.54
N PRO A 97 -39.42 7.80 -40.95
CA PRO A 97 -40.89 7.69 -40.92
C PRO A 97 -41.56 8.30 -42.17
N TYR A 98 -42.83 7.93 -42.42
CA TYR A 98 -43.73 8.28 -43.55
C TYR A 98 -43.49 7.45 -44.82
N ASP A 99 -44.47 6.86 -45.51
CA ASP A 99 -45.87 7.25 -45.78
C ASP A 99 -46.83 6.03 -45.82
N GLN A 100 -48.10 6.26 -45.46
CA GLN A 100 -49.23 5.36 -45.69
C GLN A 100 -50.27 6.11 -46.55
N PRO A 101 -50.51 5.66 -47.79
CA PRO A 101 -51.88 5.38 -48.28
C PRO A 101 -51.88 4.16 -49.25
N GLN A 102 -52.96 3.48 -49.62
CA GLN A 102 -54.42 3.57 -49.43
C GLN A 102 -54.96 2.14 -49.45
#